data_AF-A0A3R9UQA7-F1
#
_entry.id   AF-A0A3R9UQA7-F1
#
_cell.length_a   1.000
_cell.length_b   1.000
_cell.length_c   1.000
_cell.angle_alpha   90.00
_cell.angle_beta   90.00
_cell.angle_gamma   90.00
#
_symmetry.space_group_name_H-M   'P 1'
#
loop_
_entity.id
_entity.type
_entity.pdbx_description
1 polymer ?
#
loop_
_entity_poly.entity_id
_entity_poly.type
_entity_poly.pdbx_seq_one_letter_code
_entity_poly.pdbx_strand_id
1 'polypeptide(L)' 'MNNRTQLPPETEASRLVQAADGSRWRTAGRTSDGEQLYVLDGVDVDTCPMWVREREELLVGLTGGPLTAVDEEAAA' A
#
# COMPACT_ATOMS: atom_id res chain seq x y z
N MET A 1 -12.70 -1.93 23.54
CA MET A 1 -11.65 -1.18 22.84
C MET A 1 -11.72 -1.60 21.38
N ASN A 2 -12.45 -0.83 20.57
CA ASN A 2 -12.67 -1.16 19.17
C ASN A 2 -11.53 -0.51 18.38
N ASN A 3 -10.49 -1.29 18.09
CA ASN A 3 -9.48 -0.93 17.09
C ASN A 3 -10.14 -1.02 15.71
N ARG A 4 -11.16 -0.19 15.47
CA ARG A 4 -11.61 0.10 14.11
C ARG A 4 -10.39 0.68 13.45
N THR A 5 -9.83 -0.09 12.52
CA THR A 5 -8.80 0.30 11.56
C THR A 5 -9.33 1.50 10.80
N GLN A 6 -9.31 2.68 11.43
CA GLN A 6 -9.71 3.92 10.78
C GLN A 6 -8.79 4.06 9.57
N LEU A 7 -9.40 4.30 8.41
CA LEU A 7 -8.66 4.79 7.27
C LEU A 7 -7.84 5.98 7.76
N PRO A 8 -6.50 5.96 7.62
CA PRO A 8 -5.72 7.15 7.88
C PRO A 8 -6.32 8.28 7.05
N PRO A 9 -6.39 9.50 7.59
CA PRO A 9 -6.94 10.64 6.86
C PRO A 9 -6.26 10.74 5.49
N GLU A 10 -7.01 11.16 4.46
CA GLU A 10 -6.59 11.35 3.06
C GLU A 10 -5.47 12.41 2.88
N THR A 11 -4.65 12.63 3.89
CA THR A 11 -3.60 13.64 3.96
C THR A 11 -2.34 13.27 3.18
N GLU A 12 -2.17 12.03 2.74
CA GLU A 12 -1.05 11.64 1.86
C GLU A 12 -1.56 11.17 0.50
N ALA A 13 -1.06 11.79 -0.57
CA ALA A 13 -1.33 11.37 -1.93
C ALA A 13 -0.90 9.90 -2.11
N SER A 14 -1.82 9.06 -2.58
CA SER A 14 -1.54 7.64 -2.83
C SER A 14 -0.47 7.52 -3.92
N ARG A 15 0.67 6.90 -3.58
CA ARG A 15 1.80 6.67 -4.50
C ARG A 15 1.79 5.23 -4.98
N LEU A 16 2.04 5.03 -6.28
CA LEU A 16 2.21 3.72 -6.88
C LEU A 16 3.66 3.23 -6.66
N VAL A 17 3.79 1.97 -6.26
CA VAL A 17 5.06 1.26 -6.11
C VAL A 17 4.97 -0.10 -6.81
N GLN A 18 6.09 -0.59 -7.28
CA GLN A 18 6.24 -1.91 -7.87
C GLN A 18 7.14 -2.77 -6.98
N ALA A 19 6.67 -3.97 -6.69
CA ALA A 19 7.42 -4.97 -5.96
C ALA A 19 8.34 -5.78 -6.89
N ALA A 20 9.28 -6.53 -6.30
CA ALA A 20 10.30 -7.27 -7.06
C ALA A 20 9.72 -8.42 -7.91
N ASP A 21 8.55 -8.96 -7.54
CA ASP A 21 7.79 -9.94 -8.31
C ASP A 21 7.03 -9.30 -9.51
N GLY A 22 7.07 -7.97 -9.63
CA GLY A 22 6.39 -7.19 -10.66
C GLY A 22 5.00 -6.71 -10.27
N SER A 23 4.46 -7.13 -9.13
CA SER A 23 3.15 -6.71 -8.63
C SER A 23 3.13 -5.22 -8.29
N ARG A 24 2.00 -4.54 -8.59
CA ARG A 24 1.82 -3.10 -8.35
C ARG A 24 0.99 -2.87 -7.10
N TRP A 25 1.44 -1.94 -6.27
CA TRP A 25 0.85 -1.62 -4.98
C TRP A 25 0.75 -0.10 -4.81
N ARG A 26 -0.20 0.36 -4.00
CA ARG A 26 -0.39 1.76 -3.64
C ARG A 26 -0.20 1.97 -2.15
N THR A 27 0.30 3.13 -1.76
CA THR A 27 0.33 3.52 -0.35
C THR A 27 -1.09 3.75 0.17
N ALA A 28 -1.44 3.06 1.25
CA ALA A 28 -2.76 3.10 1.89
C ALA A 28 -2.74 3.80 3.28
N GLY A 29 -1.68 4.57 3.53
CA GLY A 29 -1.40 5.32 4.76
C GLY A 29 -0.60 4.52 5.79
N ARG A 30 -0.67 4.88 7.08
CA ARG A 30 0.27 4.38 8.11
C ARG A 30 -0.41 3.72 9.31
N THR A 31 0.29 2.81 9.98
CA THR A 31 -0.09 2.28 11.29
C THR A 31 0.08 3.34 12.39
N SER A 32 -0.48 3.09 13.58
CA SER A 32 -0.26 3.94 14.76
C SER A 32 1.22 4.06 15.16
N ASP A 33 2.02 3.06 14.79
CA ASP A 33 3.46 3.01 15.04
C ASP A 33 4.28 3.70 13.93
N GLY A 34 3.61 4.26 12.91
CA GLY A 34 4.22 5.03 11.83
C GLY A 34 4.64 4.21 10.61
N GLU A 35 4.31 2.93 10.55
CA GLU A 35 4.70 2.07 9.43
C GLU A 35 3.82 2.27 8.21
N GLN A 36 4.44 2.28 7.03
CA GLN A 36 3.71 2.40 5.76
C GLN A 36 2.95 1.12 5.44
N LEU A 37 1.68 1.29 5.08
CA LEU A 37 0.80 0.22 4.60
C LEU A 37 0.63 0.33 3.10
N TYR A 38 0.53 -0.83 2.47
CA TYR A 38 0.35 -0.97 1.03
C TYR A 38 -0.91 -1.77 0.71
N VAL A 39 -1.47 -1.49 -0.46
CA VAL A 39 -2.63 -2.19 -1.02
C VAL A 39 -2.38 -2.49 -2.49
N LEU A 40 -2.87 -3.63 -2.98
CA LEU A 40 -2.69 -3.98 -4.39
C LEU A 40 -3.40 -2.95 -5.29
N ASP A 41 -2.74 -2.55 -6.38
CA ASP A 41 -3.30 -1.66 -7.39
C ASP A 41 -4.57 -2.26 -8.00
N GLY A 42 -5.64 -1.44 -8.11
CA GLY A 42 -6.93 -1.87 -8.65
C GLY A 42 -7.91 -2.49 -7.65
N VAL A 43 -7.54 -2.65 -6.38
CA VAL A 43 -8.49 -3.01 -5.31
C VAL A 43 -9.17 -1.74 -4.80
N ASP A 44 -10.50 -1.63 -4.94
CA ASP A 44 -11.29 -0.44 -4.55
C ASP A 44 -11.60 -0.42 -3.06
N VAL A 45 -10.92 0.52 -2.37
CA VAL A 45 -11.06 1.03 -0.98
C VAL A 45 -12.23 0.51 -0.15
N ASP A 46 -13.38 0.72 -0.76
CA ASP A 46 -14.66 0.77 -0.11
C ASP A 46 -15.48 -0.50 -0.32
N THR A 47 -15.06 -1.34 -1.28
CA THR A 47 -15.82 -2.51 -1.74
C THR A 47 -15.33 -3.84 -1.17
N CYS A 48 -14.06 -3.93 -0.80
CA CYS A 48 -13.59 -5.07 -0.03
C CYS A 48 -13.81 -4.77 1.46
N PRO A 49 -14.27 -5.70 2.30
CA PRO A 49 -14.34 -5.49 3.75
C PRO A 49 -13.12 -6.09 4.47
N MET A 50 -12.37 -6.97 3.81
CA MET A 50 -11.12 -7.55 4.28
C MET A 50 -10.02 -7.27 3.27
N TRP A 51 -9.17 -6.32 3.62
CA TRP A 51 -8.05 -5.87 2.80
C TRP A 51 -6.80 -6.44 3.41
N VAL A 52 -5.97 -7.05 2.59
CA VAL A 52 -4.62 -7.38 3.03
C VAL A 52 -3.80 -6.08 2.96
N ARG A 53 -3.82 -5.31 4.07
CA ARG A 53 -2.86 -4.24 4.28
C ARG A 53 -1.55 -4.90 4.67
N GLU A 54 -0.64 -4.99 3.73
CA GLU A 54 0.68 -5.52 4.02
C GLU A 54 1.59 -4.40 4.52
N ARG A 55 2.32 -4.69 5.59
CA ARG A 55 3.45 -3.86 6.04
C ARG A 55 4.56 -3.98 5.02
N GLU A 56 5.35 -2.91 4.86
CA GLU A 56 6.49 -2.89 3.93
C GLU A 56 7.38 -4.13 4.06
N GLU A 57 7.77 -4.47 5.30
CA GLU A 57 8.66 -5.61 5.57
C GLU A 57 8.06 -6.95 5.12
N LEU A 58 6.76 -7.16 5.36
CA LEU A 58 6.08 -8.39 4.96
C LEU A 58 5.94 -8.44 3.44
N LEU A 59 5.62 -7.31 2.81
CA LEU A 59 5.51 -7.19 1.38
C LEU A 59 6.86 -7.48 0.68
N VAL A 60 7.96 -6.90 1.18
CA VAL A 60 9.32 -7.16 0.68
C VAL A 60 9.68 -8.63 0.84
N GLY A 61 9.32 -9.24 1.97
CA GLY A 61 9.52 -10.68 2.20
C GLY A 61 8.72 -11.57 1.25
N LEU A 62 7.46 -11.23 0.98
CA LEU A 62 6.58 -11.99 0.08
C LEU A 62 7.00 -11.86 -1.39
N THR A 63 7.43 -10.68 -1.80
CA THR A 63 7.76 -10.36 -3.19
C THR A 63 9.23 -10.59 -3.53
N GLY A 64 10.06 -10.91 -2.52
CA GLY A 64 11.45 -11.29 -2.68
C GLY A 64 12.39 -10.12 -2.97
N GLY A 65 12.00 -8.88 -2.68
CA GLY A 65 12.84 -7.71 -2.91
C GLY A 65 12.20 -6.37 -2.60
N PRO A 66 12.97 -5.27 -2.73
CA PRO A 66 12.54 -3.94 -2.32
C PRO A 66 11.41 -3.41 -3.21
N LEU A 67 10.59 -2.53 -2.64
CA LEU A 67 9.61 -1.76 -3.39
C LEU A 67 10.28 -0.59 -4.10
N THR A 68 9.91 -0.38 -5.36
CA THR A 68 10.40 0.72 -6.18
C THR A 68 9.24 1.65 -6.49
N ALA A 69 9.41 2.95 -6.28
CA ALA A 69 8.41 3.94 -6.70
C ALA A 69 8.20 3.87 -8.22
N VAL A 70 6.95 3.90 -8.65
CA VAL A 70 6.61 4.02 -10.06
C VAL A 70 6.33 5.49 -10.32
N ASP A 71 7.25 6.17 -10.99
CA ASP A 71 6.97 7.50 -11.51
C ASP A 71 5.94 7.36 -12.63
N GLU A 72 4.72 7.84 -12.41
CA GLU A 72 3.66 7.89 -13.44
C GLU A 72 3.96 8.96 -14.51
N GLU A 73 5.14 9.60 -14.47
CA GLU A 73 5.59 10.65 -15.39
C GLU A 73 6.45 10.10 -16.54
N ALA A 74 5.93 9.11 -17.28
CA ALA A 74 6.55 8.66 -18.53
C ALA A 74 5.53 8.12 -19.55
N ALA A 75 4.36 8.73 -19.65
CA ALA A 75 3.43 8.48 -20.75
C ALA A 75 2.66 9.76 -21.12
N ALA A 76 3.33 10.67 -21.81
CA ALA A 76 2.71 11.70 -22.63
C ALA A 76 3.21 11.56 -24.07
#